data_AF-A0A957LT17-F1
#
_entry.id   AF-A0A957LT17-F1
#
_cell.length_a   1.000
_cell.length_b   1.000
_cell.length_c   1.000
_cell.angle_alpha   90.00
_cell.angle_beta   90.00
_cell.angle_gamma   90.00
#
_symmetry.space_group_name_H-M   'P 1'
#
loop_
_entity.id
_entity.type
_entity.pdbx_description
1 polymer ?
#
loop_
_entity_poly.entity_id
_entity_poly.type
_entity_poly.pdbx_seq_one_letter_code
_entity_poly.pdbx_strand_id
1 'polypeptide(L)'
;GEGEIKFYLDGDEWPTICGTGTEDYFGGAWNFEFPPGQYGVFTGPYSGLPQVIKPDGLYRSQQRFGMYRWHIMDPIRFQTDLRVTIQALGWRAALEGKPRYLPLQDDIASTAFWYQSEPHAPFPAFPDLNACEVI
;
A
#
# COMPACT_ATOMS: atom_id res chain seq x y z
N GLY A 1 2.55 0.86 -7.87
CA GLY A 1 2.00 -0.45 -8.25
C GLY A 1 2.89 -1.53 -7.73
N GLU A 2 4.08 -1.67 -8.27
CA GLU A 2 4.95 -2.85 -8.10
C GLU A 2 5.41 -3.25 -6.68
N GLY A 3 5.20 -2.40 -5.67
CA GLY A 3 5.65 -2.69 -4.32
C GLY A 3 4.89 -3.82 -3.66
N GLU A 4 5.61 -4.82 -3.15
CA GLU A 4 4.99 -5.96 -2.48
C GLU A 4 4.51 -5.56 -1.07
N ILE A 5 3.32 -6.04 -0.70
CA ILE A 5 2.96 -6.14 0.72
C ILE A 5 3.52 -7.44 1.29
N LYS A 6 4.01 -7.39 2.53
CA LYS A 6 4.63 -8.52 3.21
C LYS A 6 4.10 -8.61 4.64
N PHE A 7 3.72 -9.82 5.03
CA PHE A 7 3.32 -10.13 6.39
C PHE A 7 4.36 -11.06 7.00
N TYR A 8 4.80 -10.71 8.20
CA TYR A 8 5.67 -11.50 9.06
C TYR A 8 4.86 -11.87 10.28
N LEU A 9 4.68 -13.17 10.51
CA LEU A 9 3.86 -13.70 11.57
C LEU A 9 4.76 -14.35 12.61
N ASP A 10 4.44 -14.15 13.88
CA ASP A 10 4.96 -14.94 15.00
C ASP A 10 6.50 -15.03 15.07
N GLY A 11 7.18 -13.90 14.82
CA GLY A 11 8.63 -13.78 14.93
C GLY A 11 9.40 -14.25 13.70
N ASP A 12 8.72 -14.56 12.59
CA ASP A 12 9.35 -15.00 11.35
C ASP A 12 10.38 -13.97 10.82
N GLU A 13 11.58 -14.44 10.50
CA GLU A 13 12.65 -13.63 9.88
C GLU A 13 12.26 -13.23 8.44
N TRP A 14 11.67 -14.16 7.71
CA TRP A 14 11.23 -14.02 6.33
C TRP A 14 9.71 -13.80 6.27
N PRO A 15 9.18 -13.07 5.27
CA PRO A 15 7.75 -12.88 5.16
C PRO A 15 7.02 -14.21 4.95
N THR A 16 6.07 -14.51 5.84
CA THR A 16 5.19 -15.69 5.76
C THR A 16 4.22 -15.57 4.58
N ILE A 17 3.76 -14.35 4.29
CA ILE A 17 2.89 -14.04 3.15
C ILE A 17 3.53 -12.91 2.34
N CYS A 18 3.72 -13.18 1.05
CA CYS A 18 4.23 -12.22 0.07
C CYS A 18 3.16 -11.91 -0.97
N GLY A 19 2.83 -10.63 -1.14
CA GLY A 19 2.10 -10.15 -2.29
C GLY A 19 3.00 -10.01 -3.52
N THR A 20 2.39 -9.76 -4.68
CA THR A 20 3.08 -9.60 -5.97
C THR A 20 3.19 -8.15 -6.43
N GLY A 21 2.34 -7.29 -5.87
CA GLY A 21 2.26 -5.87 -6.16
C GLY A 21 1.22 -5.21 -5.27
N THR A 22 1.32 -3.90 -5.13
CA THR A 22 0.38 -3.07 -4.39
C THR A 22 -0.98 -3.14 -5.06
N GLU A 23 -1.06 -3.01 -6.38
CA GLU A 23 -2.34 -3.08 -7.08
C GLU A 23 -3.00 -4.45 -6.91
N ASP A 24 -2.22 -5.52 -6.99
CA ASP A 24 -2.70 -6.89 -6.86
C ASP A 24 -3.31 -7.10 -5.48
N TYR A 25 -2.64 -6.62 -4.43
CA TYR A 25 -3.13 -6.72 -3.06
C TYR A 25 -4.46 -5.97 -2.83
N PHE A 26 -4.62 -4.81 -3.47
CA PHE A 26 -5.86 -4.03 -3.38
C PHE A 26 -6.95 -4.49 -4.37
N GLY A 27 -6.72 -5.59 -5.11
CA GLY A 27 -7.70 -6.20 -6.01
C GLY A 27 -7.77 -5.55 -7.39
N GLY A 28 -6.74 -4.78 -7.76
CA GLY A 28 -6.48 -4.34 -9.12
C GLY A 28 -5.56 -5.31 -9.87
N ALA A 29 -5.12 -4.87 -11.04
CA ALA A 29 -4.07 -5.48 -11.85
C ALA A 29 -3.56 -4.42 -12.83
N TRP A 30 -2.39 -4.64 -13.44
CA TRP A 30 -1.86 -3.78 -14.51
C TRP A 30 -1.85 -2.30 -14.13
N ASN A 31 -1.31 -1.95 -12.97
CA ASN A 31 -1.27 -0.57 -12.46
C ASN A 31 -2.67 0.11 -12.32
N PHE A 32 -3.73 -0.69 -12.16
CA PHE A 32 -5.13 -0.24 -12.19
C PHE A 32 -5.56 0.41 -13.52
N GLU A 33 -4.84 0.17 -14.61
CA GLU A 33 -5.13 0.78 -15.90
C GLU A 33 -6.31 0.08 -16.60
N PHE A 34 -7.48 0.73 -16.59
CA PHE A 34 -8.65 0.27 -17.31
C PHE A 34 -9.68 1.40 -17.47
N PRO A 35 -10.05 1.80 -18.71
CA PRO A 35 -9.47 1.38 -20.00
C PRO A 35 -8.03 1.91 -20.18
N PRO A 36 -7.31 1.48 -21.24
CA PRO A 36 -5.96 1.98 -21.53
C PRO A 36 -5.86 3.51 -21.48
N GLY A 37 -4.82 4.01 -20.82
CA GLY A 37 -4.55 5.42 -20.54
C GLY A 37 -5.28 5.99 -19.33
N GLN A 38 -6.06 5.19 -18.59
CA GLN A 38 -6.88 5.67 -17.48
C GLN A 38 -6.84 4.72 -16.29
N TYR A 39 -6.82 5.28 -15.08
CA TYR A 39 -7.03 4.51 -13.86
C TYR A 39 -8.50 4.14 -13.72
N GLY A 40 -8.78 2.84 -13.64
CA GLY A 40 -10.09 2.28 -13.37
C GLY A 40 -10.39 2.34 -11.88
N VAL A 41 -11.13 3.37 -11.46
CA VAL A 41 -11.64 3.45 -10.08
C VAL A 41 -12.72 2.41 -9.86
N PHE A 42 -12.72 1.81 -8.67
CA PHE A 42 -13.74 0.82 -8.30
C PHE A 42 -13.98 0.81 -6.80
N THR A 43 -15.11 0.24 -6.39
CA THR A 43 -15.51 0.08 -4.99
C THR A 43 -16.20 -1.27 -4.86
N GLY A 44 -15.59 -2.15 -4.06
CA GLY A 44 -16.17 -3.44 -3.67
C GLY A 44 -16.34 -3.55 -2.16
N PRO A 45 -17.05 -4.57 -1.67
CA PRO A 45 -17.27 -4.74 -0.22
C PRO A 45 -15.97 -4.86 0.59
N TYR A 46 -14.94 -5.48 0.02
CA TYR A 46 -13.70 -5.81 0.73
C TYR A 46 -12.45 -5.15 0.16
N SER A 47 -12.49 -4.58 -1.05
CA SER A 47 -11.38 -3.78 -1.56
C SER A 47 -11.86 -2.74 -2.58
N GLY A 48 -11.03 -1.73 -2.81
CA GLY A 48 -11.35 -0.66 -3.75
C GLY A 48 -10.21 0.29 -4.00
N LEU A 49 -10.29 0.97 -5.15
CA LEU A 49 -9.56 2.18 -5.50
C LEU A 49 -10.57 3.31 -5.72
N PRO A 50 -11.24 3.82 -4.67
CA PRO A 50 -12.30 4.82 -4.83
C PRO A 50 -11.77 6.22 -5.17
N GLN A 51 -10.49 6.52 -4.90
CA GLN A 51 -9.95 7.85 -5.07
C GLN A 51 -8.71 7.84 -5.97
N VAL A 52 -8.82 8.53 -7.11
CA VAL A 52 -7.69 8.90 -7.98
C VAL A 52 -7.78 10.41 -8.22
N ILE A 53 -6.93 11.18 -7.55
CA ILE A 53 -6.87 12.63 -7.70
C ILE A 53 -5.79 12.91 -8.74
N LYS A 54 -6.20 13.41 -9.91
CA LYS A 54 -5.30 13.79 -10.99
C LYS A 54 -4.83 15.24 -10.80
N PRO A 55 -3.58 15.55 -11.18
CA PRO A 55 -3.11 16.93 -11.17
C PRO A 55 -3.86 17.80 -12.18
N ASP A 56 -3.99 19.09 -11.88
CA ASP A 56 -4.56 20.12 -12.77
C ASP A 56 -3.49 20.97 -13.47
N GLY A 57 -2.22 20.75 -13.12
CA GLY A 57 -1.06 21.34 -13.78
C GLY A 57 -0.55 22.65 -13.18
N LEU A 58 -1.37 23.42 -12.45
CA LEU A 58 -0.94 24.73 -11.92
C LEU A 58 -0.51 24.65 -10.45
N TYR A 59 -1.43 24.25 -9.56
CA TYR A 59 -1.18 24.25 -8.11
C TYR A 59 -1.32 22.86 -7.49
N ARG A 60 -1.95 21.91 -8.18
CA ARG A 60 -2.02 20.50 -7.76
C ARG A 60 -1.24 19.69 -8.77
N SER A 61 0.06 19.54 -8.54
CA SER A 61 0.97 18.81 -9.43
C SER A 61 1.05 17.32 -9.13
N GLN A 62 0.65 16.90 -7.93
CA GLN A 62 0.80 15.51 -7.47
C GLN A 62 -0.46 14.69 -7.71
N GLN A 63 -0.26 13.52 -8.29
CA GLN A 63 -1.29 12.50 -8.39
C GLN A 63 -1.42 11.76 -7.05
N ARG A 64 -2.65 11.52 -6.58
CA ARG A 64 -2.89 10.84 -5.30
C ARG A 64 -3.86 9.68 -5.47
N PHE A 65 -3.62 8.62 -4.70
CA PHE A 65 -4.42 7.41 -4.71
C PHE A 65 -4.94 7.12 -3.30
N GLY A 66 -6.22 6.78 -3.20
CA GLY A 66 -6.82 6.23 -2.00
C GLY A 66 -7.35 4.83 -2.30
N MET A 67 -6.90 3.85 -1.53
CA MET A 67 -7.25 2.43 -1.68
C MET A 67 -7.51 1.79 -0.32
N TYR A 68 -8.31 0.73 -0.29
CA TYR A 68 -8.61 -0.02 0.93
C TYR A 68 -8.69 -1.51 0.67
N ARG A 69 -8.38 -2.30 1.70
CA ARG A 69 -8.53 -3.76 1.76
C ARG A 69 -9.01 -4.16 3.15
N TRP A 70 -10.08 -4.95 3.20
CA TRP A 70 -10.67 -5.51 4.41
C TRP A 70 -10.51 -7.02 4.40
N HIS A 71 -9.80 -7.54 5.40
CA HIS A 71 -9.63 -8.97 5.63
C HIS A 71 -10.75 -9.53 6.53
N ILE A 72 -12.01 -9.42 6.07
CA ILE A 72 -13.18 -9.91 6.82
C ILE A 72 -13.34 -11.42 6.68
N MET A 73 -13.40 -11.89 5.43
CA MET A 73 -13.59 -13.31 5.11
C MET A 73 -12.26 -14.09 5.13
N ASP A 74 -11.15 -13.36 5.03
CA ASP A 74 -9.79 -13.85 4.89
C ASP A 74 -8.85 -13.17 5.92
N PRO A 75 -9.14 -13.27 7.24
CA PRO A 75 -8.34 -12.62 8.27
C PRO A 75 -6.90 -13.17 8.31
N ILE A 76 -5.93 -12.25 8.42
CA ILE A 76 -4.54 -12.59 8.70
C ILE A 76 -4.41 -12.81 10.21
N ARG A 77 -4.16 -14.05 10.61
CA ARG A 77 -4.07 -14.45 12.02
C ARG A 77 -2.61 -14.55 12.44
N PHE A 78 -2.35 -14.19 13.69
CA PHE A 78 -1.07 -14.31 14.37
C PHE A 78 -1.32 -14.71 15.83
N GLN A 79 -0.31 -15.28 16.47
CA GLN A 79 -0.34 -15.74 17.85
C GLN A 79 0.46 -14.83 18.79
N THR A 80 1.65 -14.36 18.40
CA THR A 80 2.55 -13.57 19.26
C THR A 80 2.80 -12.17 18.73
N ASP A 81 3.05 -12.04 17.42
CA ASP A 81 3.36 -10.75 16.80
C ASP A 81 2.99 -10.73 15.32
N LEU A 82 2.75 -9.53 14.83
CA LEU A 82 2.43 -9.24 13.45
C LEU A 82 3.23 -8.02 13.01
N ARG A 83 4.06 -8.18 11.98
CA ARG A 83 4.66 -7.05 11.26
C ARG A 83 4.18 -7.07 9.82
N VAL A 84 3.66 -5.94 9.36
CA VAL A 84 3.24 -5.75 7.98
C VAL A 84 4.05 -4.63 7.36
N THR A 85 4.59 -4.87 6.17
CA THR A 85 5.32 -3.85 5.41
C THR A 85 4.75 -3.76 4.01
N ILE A 86 4.80 -2.58 3.42
CA ILE A 86 4.52 -2.38 1.99
C ILE A 86 5.69 -1.61 1.40
N GLN A 87 6.16 -2.05 0.24
CA GLN A 87 7.27 -1.39 -0.43
C GLN A 87 6.78 -0.22 -1.29
N ALA A 88 7.47 0.90 -1.26
CA ALA A 88 7.28 1.97 -2.23
C ALA A 88 8.24 1.71 -3.41
N LEU A 89 7.77 0.98 -4.41
CA LEU A 89 8.56 0.58 -5.58
C LEU A 89 7.86 0.97 -6.89
N GLY A 90 8.67 1.44 -7.83
CA GLY A 90 8.31 1.68 -9.22
C GLY A 90 9.37 1.18 -10.19
N TRP A 91 9.22 1.52 -11.47
CA TRP A 91 10.16 1.16 -12.52
C TRP A 91 11.08 2.32 -12.89
N ARG A 92 12.37 2.03 -13.08
CA ARG A 92 13.31 2.93 -13.77
C ARG A 92 13.33 2.61 -15.26
N ALA A 93 13.81 3.57 -16.04
CA ALA A 93 14.25 3.29 -17.40
C ALA A 93 15.24 2.11 -17.41
N ALA A 94 15.00 1.17 -18.33
CA ALA A 94 15.86 0.01 -18.52
C ALA A 94 17.29 0.46 -18.83
N LEU A 95 18.26 -0.23 -18.26
CA LEU A 95 19.67 -0.03 -18.58
C LEU A 95 20.15 -1.25 -19.35
N GLU A 96 20.66 -1.04 -20.57
CA GLU A 96 21.13 -2.12 -21.44
C GLU A 96 20.07 -3.22 -21.66
N GLY A 97 18.81 -2.82 -21.83
CA GLY A 97 17.69 -3.74 -22.02
C GLY A 97 17.22 -4.49 -20.76
N LYS A 98 17.80 -4.22 -19.58
CA LYS A 98 17.42 -4.86 -18.33
C LYS A 98 16.47 -3.97 -17.51
N PRO A 99 15.34 -4.51 -17.01
CA PRO A 99 14.44 -3.78 -16.13
C PRO A 99 15.14 -3.48 -14.80
N ARG A 100 14.74 -2.39 -14.15
CA ARG A 100 15.31 -1.96 -12.87
C ARG A 100 14.24 -1.35 -11.99
N TYR A 101 14.24 -1.73 -10.71
CA TYR A 101 13.35 -1.13 -9.72
C TYR A 101 13.85 0.25 -9.26
N LEU A 102 12.90 1.11 -8.92
CA LEU A 102 13.08 2.42 -8.30
C LEU A 102 12.46 2.37 -6.90
N PRO A 103 13.25 2.44 -5.83
CA PRO A 103 12.74 2.86 -4.53
C PRO A 103 12.15 4.26 -4.65
N LEU A 104 10.85 4.37 -4.40
CA LEU A 104 10.10 5.62 -4.45
C LEU A 104 10.22 6.34 -3.10
N GLN A 105 9.98 7.65 -3.13
CA GLN A 105 9.94 8.53 -1.96
C GLN A 105 8.57 9.18 -1.87
N ASP A 106 7.52 8.39 -2.07
CA ASP A 106 6.15 8.87 -2.04
C ASP A 106 5.73 9.18 -0.60
N ASP A 107 4.89 10.21 -0.43
CA ASP A 107 4.20 10.44 0.84
C ASP A 107 3.11 9.38 1.04
N ILE A 108 3.30 8.51 2.03
CA ILE A 108 2.40 7.40 2.33
C ILE A 108 1.84 7.55 3.74
N ALA A 109 0.51 7.58 3.82
CA ALA A 109 -0.22 7.45 5.07
C ALA A 109 -1.10 6.19 5.02
N SER A 110 -1.20 5.48 6.13
CA SER A 110 -2.04 4.29 6.24
C SER A 110 -2.72 4.21 7.61
N THR A 111 -3.80 3.44 7.67
CA THR A 111 -4.48 3.09 8.92
C THR A 111 -4.77 1.61 8.88
N ALA A 112 -4.36 0.89 9.93
CA ALA A 112 -4.60 -0.53 10.07
C ALA A 112 -5.62 -0.77 11.19
N PHE A 113 -6.49 -1.75 10.99
CA PHE A 113 -7.44 -2.21 11.98
C PHE A 113 -7.14 -3.68 12.27
N TRP A 114 -7.02 -4.02 13.55
CA TRP A 114 -6.81 -5.40 14.00
C TRP A 114 -7.46 -5.62 15.34
N TYR A 115 -7.58 -6.90 15.72
CA TYR A 115 -8.04 -7.33 17.02
C TYR A 115 -6.95 -8.21 17.64
N GLN A 116 -6.69 -8.01 18.92
CA GLN A 116 -5.78 -8.84 19.69
C GLN A 116 -6.27 -8.96 21.13
N SER A 117 -5.79 -9.98 21.83
CA SER A 117 -5.97 -10.08 23.28
C SER A 117 -5.06 -9.08 24.01
N GLU A 118 -5.51 -8.63 25.17
CA GLU A 118 -4.70 -7.79 26.07
C GLU A 118 -3.65 -8.61 26.85
N PRO A 119 -2.52 -8.01 27.24
CA PRO A 119 -2.12 -6.63 26.97
C PRO A 119 -1.56 -6.43 25.56
N HIS A 120 -1.87 -5.29 24.93
CA HIS A 120 -1.20 -4.85 23.71
C HIS A 120 0.04 -3.98 23.99
N ALA A 121 0.95 -3.90 23.01
CA ALA A 121 2.06 -2.96 23.05
C ALA A 121 1.53 -1.51 22.99
N PRO A 122 2.15 -0.54 23.69
CA PRO A 122 1.73 0.85 23.60
C PRO A 122 1.85 1.35 22.16
N PHE A 123 0.90 2.20 21.74
CA PHE A 123 0.97 2.81 20.42
C PHE A 123 2.14 3.79 20.32
N PRO A 124 2.79 3.91 19.15
CA PRO A 124 3.75 4.97 18.92
C PRO A 124 3.09 6.35 19.07
N ALA A 125 3.87 7.37 19.40
CA ALA A 125 3.39 8.74 19.44
C ALA A 125 2.87 9.14 18.04
N PHE A 126 1.72 9.80 18.00
CA PHE A 126 1.20 10.35 16.75
C PHE A 126 2.14 11.47 16.26
N PRO A 127 2.47 11.54 14.96
CA PRO A 127 3.28 12.62 14.41
C PRO A 127 2.62 13.99 14.65
N ASP A 128 3.43 15.06 14.67
CA ASP A 128 2.89 16.42 14.76
C ASP A 128 2.24 16.86 13.43
N LEU A 129 1.58 18.02 13.46
CA LEU A 129 0.86 18.55 12.31
C LEU A 129 1.77 18.83 11.10
N ASN A 130 3.03 19.21 11.32
CA ASN A 130 3.97 19.47 10.23
C ASN A 130 4.49 18.16 9.62
N ALA A 131 4.70 17.13 10.44
CA ALA A 131 5.07 15.80 9.96
C ALA A 131 3.92 15.11 9.18
N CYS A 132 2.68 15.54 9.38
CA CYS A 132 1.51 15.09 8.61
C CYS A 132 1.23 15.94 7.36
N GLU A 133 1.98 17.01 7.11
CA GLU A 133 1.80 17.83 5.92
C GLU A 133 2.27 17.09 4.66
N VAL A 134 1.44 17.14 3.61
CA VAL A 134 1.81 16.61 2.28
C VAL A 134 2.43 17.77 1.49
N ILE A 135 3.71 17.66 1.16
CA ILE A 135 4.53 18.72 0.54
C ILE A 135 4.60 18.58 -0.99
#